data_AF-A0A0F9G2N0-F1
#
_entry.id   AF-A0A0F9G2N0-F1
#
_cell.length_a   1.000
_cell.length_b   1.000
_cell.length_c   1.000
_cell.angle_alpha   90.00
_cell.angle_beta   90.00
_cell.angle_gamma   90.00
#
_symmetry.space_group_name_H-M   'P 1'
#
loop_
_entity.id
_entity.type
_entity.pdbx_description
1 polymer ?
#
loop_
_entity_poly.entity_id
_entity_poly.type
_entity_poly.pdbx_seq_one_letter_code
_entity_poly.pdbx_strand_id
1 'polypeptide(L)'
;ALLDAAIDAYIAVANPMVTNTVTCGLSASVLKEIERWLTAHLISITKDRMTTEEKLGEATVKYSGRFGEGLKSTSYGQTVLMLDTCGSFAKLGKKDVKIIAVTSFE
;
A
#
# COMPACT_ATOMS: atom_id res chain seq x y z
N ALA A 1 -14.02 -2.53 17.97
CA ALA A 1 -13.77 -1.16 17.45
C ALA A 1 -12.29 -0.87 17.60
N LEU A 2 -11.65 -0.30 16.58
CA LEU A 2 -10.30 0.25 16.72
C LEU A 2 -10.36 1.48 17.63
N LEU A 3 -9.40 1.59 18.55
CA LEU A 3 -9.25 2.77 19.41
C LEU A 3 -8.62 3.89 18.58
N ASP A 4 -9.02 5.14 18.82
CA ASP A 4 -8.50 6.31 18.09
C ASP A 4 -6.97 6.39 18.15
N ALA A 5 -6.38 6.15 19.32
CA ALA A 5 -4.93 6.11 19.49
C ALA A 5 -4.22 5.06 18.61
N ALA A 6 -4.90 3.97 18.26
CA ALA A 6 -4.35 2.97 17.34
C ALA A 6 -4.38 3.50 15.90
N ILE A 7 -5.45 4.19 15.50
CA ILE A 7 -5.57 4.81 14.17
C ILE A 7 -4.51 5.90 14.01
N ASP A 8 -4.33 6.75 15.02
CA ASP A 8 -3.31 7.81 15.03
C ASP A 8 -1.89 7.26 14.83
N ALA A 9 -1.59 6.11 15.43
CA ALA A 9 -0.30 5.46 15.23
C ALA A 9 -0.09 5.02 13.77
N TYR A 10 -1.13 4.53 13.08
CA TYR A 10 -1.05 4.20 11.65
C TYR A 10 -0.94 5.44 10.78
N ILE A 11 -1.64 6.54 11.12
CA ILE A 11 -1.52 7.82 10.42
C ILE A 11 -0.09 8.37 10.55
N ALA A 12 0.49 8.31 11.75
CA ALA A 12 1.85 8.74 12.02
C ALA A 12 2.90 7.96 11.21
N VAL A 13 2.60 6.73 10.79
CA VAL A 13 3.43 5.93 9.88
C VAL A 13 3.12 6.28 8.41
N ALA A 14 1.85 6.42 8.04
CA ALA A 14 1.44 6.70 6.67
C ALA A 14 1.95 8.05 6.17
N ASN A 15 1.95 9.08 7.02
CA ASN A 15 2.40 10.43 6.67
C ASN A 15 3.84 10.47 6.11
N PRO A 16 4.88 10.03 6.86
CA PRO A 16 6.24 10.04 6.34
C PRO A 16 6.41 9.10 5.14
N MET A 17 5.66 8.00 5.04
CA MET A 17 5.70 7.13 3.86
C MET A 17 5.25 7.87 2.60
N VAL A 18 4.15 8.62 2.66
CA VAL A 18 3.66 9.42 1.53
C VAL A 18 4.64 10.55 1.21
N THR A 19 5.05 11.33 2.22
CA THR A 19 5.94 12.48 2.03
C THR A 19 7.29 12.09 1.44
N ASN A 20 7.86 10.96 1.85
CA ASN A 20 9.19 10.54 1.38
C ASN A 20 9.14 9.77 0.06
N THR A 21 8.02 9.12 -0.27
CA THR A 21 7.90 8.30 -1.48
C THR A 21 7.41 9.09 -2.67
N VAL A 22 6.43 9.99 -2.49
CA VAL A 22 5.78 10.70 -3.58
C VAL A 22 6.43 12.07 -3.79
N THR A 23 7.26 12.20 -4.83
CA THR A 23 8.04 13.42 -5.10
C THR A 23 7.58 14.21 -6.34
N CYS A 24 6.63 13.66 -7.10
CA CYS A 24 6.24 14.14 -8.43
C CYS A 24 5.24 15.31 -8.46
N GLY A 25 5.08 16.05 -7.36
CA GLY A 25 4.25 17.28 -7.35
C GLY A 25 2.73 17.05 -7.37
N LEU A 26 2.22 15.95 -6.80
CA LEU A 26 0.78 15.80 -6.58
C LEU A 26 0.24 16.90 -5.66
N SER A 27 -1.04 17.26 -5.82
CA SER A 27 -1.68 18.25 -4.95
C SER A 27 -1.75 17.75 -3.51
N ALA A 28 -1.73 18.69 -2.55
CA ALA A 28 -1.86 18.36 -1.13
C ALA A 28 -3.16 17.59 -0.82
N SER A 29 -4.24 17.84 -1.57
CA SER A 29 -5.50 17.09 -1.44
C SER A 29 -5.33 15.62 -1.83
N VAL A 30 -4.66 15.33 -2.93
CA VAL A 30 -4.40 13.95 -3.38
C VAL A 30 -3.45 13.23 -2.41
N LEU A 31 -2.40 13.90 -1.94
CA LEU A 31 -1.49 13.33 -0.94
C LEU A 31 -2.23 12.96 0.36
N LYS A 32 -3.17 13.79 0.80
CA LYS A 32 -3.99 13.52 1.99
C LYS A 32 -4.95 12.34 1.80
N GLU A 33 -5.51 12.17 0.60
CA GLU A 33 -6.30 10.98 0.28
C GLU A 33 -5.42 9.73 0.25
N ILE A 34 -4.23 9.80 -0.35
CA ILE A 34 -3.28 8.68 -0.37
C ILE A 34 -2.92 8.26 1.06
N GLU A 35 -2.63 9.20 1.96
CA GLU A 35 -2.36 8.91 3.38
C GLU A 35 -3.53 8.20 4.06
N ARG A 36 -4.77 8.65 3.81
CA ARG A 36 -5.98 8.01 4.35
C ARG A 36 -6.12 6.57 3.89
N TRP A 37 -6.00 6.32 2.59
CA TRP A 37 -6.12 4.97 2.04
C TRP A 37 -4.94 4.07 2.42
N LEU A 38 -3.74 4.62 2.57
CA LEU A 38 -2.58 3.90 3.08
C LEU A 38 -2.78 3.52 4.54
N THR A 39 -3.32 4.41 5.38
CA THR A 39 -3.69 4.12 6.76
C THR A 39 -4.68 2.95 6.83
N ALA A 40 -5.74 2.99 6.02
CA ALA A 40 -6.72 1.90 5.94
C ALA A 40 -6.09 0.59 5.47
N HIS A 41 -5.17 0.64 4.50
CA HIS A 41 -4.40 -0.52 4.07
C HIS A 41 -3.59 -1.12 5.24
N LEU A 42 -2.82 -0.30 5.95
CA LEU A 42 -2.01 -0.75 7.09
C LEU A 42 -2.85 -1.39 8.20
N ILE A 43 -4.03 -0.83 8.49
CA ILE A 43 -4.99 -1.40 9.43
C ILE A 43 -5.47 -2.78 8.93
N SER A 44 -5.90 -2.88 7.68
CA SER A 44 -6.45 -4.13 7.11
C SER A 44 -5.45 -5.29 7.06
N ILE A 45 -4.15 -5.02 6.87
CA ILE A 45 -3.14 -6.09 6.82
C ILE A 45 -2.62 -6.50 8.21
N THR A 46 -2.87 -5.69 9.25
CA THR A 46 -2.36 -5.92 10.61
C THR A 46 -3.45 -6.33 11.59
N LYS A 47 -4.48 -5.48 11.76
CA LYS A 47 -5.54 -5.62 12.76
C LYS A 47 -6.78 -6.31 12.20
N ASP A 48 -7.22 -5.88 11.03
CA ASP A 48 -8.47 -6.35 10.41
C ASP A 48 -8.15 -7.31 9.26
N ARG A 49 -7.29 -8.31 9.53
CA ARG A 49 -6.95 -9.32 8.52
C ARG A 49 -8.23 -10.02 8.09
N MET A 50 -8.71 -9.68 6.89
CA MET A 50 -9.93 -10.24 6.36
C MET A 50 -9.78 -11.76 6.24
N THR A 51 -10.66 -12.50 6.91
CA THR A 51 -10.80 -13.95 6.77
C THR A 51 -11.55 -14.24 5.46
N THR A 52 -10.97 -15.08 4.61
CA THR A 52 -11.61 -15.56 3.36
C THR A 52 -12.70 -16.60 3.65
N GLU A 53 -12.60 -17.26 4.80
CA GLU A 53 -13.49 -18.33 5.23
C GLU A 53 -13.48 -18.35 6.77
N GLU A 54 -14.66 -18.25 7.38
CA GLU A 54 -14.87 -18.35 8.82
C GLU A 54 -15.84 -19.51 9.08
N LYS A 55 -15.35 -20.60 9.68
CA LYS A 55 -16.16 -21.76 10.08
C LYS A 55 -16.11 -21.85 11.60
N LEU A 56 -17.26 -21.89 12.28
CA LEU A 56 -17.33 -22.13 13.73
C LEU A 56 -17.74 -23.59 14.00
N GLY A 57 -16.87 -24.35 14.70
CA GLY A 57 -16.97 -25.80 14.94
C GLY A 57 -15.61 -26.50 14.74
N GLU A 58 -15.54 -27.52 13.86
CA GLU A 58 -14.32 -27.92 13.15
C GLU A 58 -13.74 -26.75 12.33
N ALA A 59 -13.22 -25.76 13.04
CA ALA A 59 -13.06 -24.41 12.57
C ALA A 59 -11.73 -24.25 11.83
N THR A 60 -11.79 -24.11 10.50
CA THR A 60 -10.64 -23.69 9.70
C THR A 60 -10.77 -22.20 9.41
N VAL A 61 -9.75 -21.42 9.78
CA VAL A 61 -9.64 -20.00 9.44
C VAL A 61 -8.66 -19.87 8.28
N LYS A 62 -9.12 -19.39 7.12
CA LYS A 62 -8.23 -19.03 5.99
C LYS A 62 -8.13 -17.52 5.85
N TYR A 63 -6.96 -16.95 6.04
CA TYR A 63 -6.73 -15.52 5.81
C TYR A 63 -6.75 -15.20 4.32
N SER A 64 -7.40 -14.08 3.95
CA SER A 64 -7.45 -13.61 2.57
C SER A 64 -6.24 -12.74 2.25
N GLY A 65 -5.89 -12.70 0.96
CA GLY A 65 -4.72 -11.98 0.45
C GLY A 65 -3.65 -12.93 -0.07
N ARG A 66 -3.19 -12.69 -1.30
CA ARG A 66 -1.95 -13.33 -1.78
C ARG A 66 -0.78 -12.68 -1.04
N PHE A 67 -0.05 -13.48 -0.26
CA PHE A 67 1.18 -13.03 0.38
C PHE A 67 2.17 -12.54 -0.68
N GLY A 68 2.88 -11.46 -0.38
CA GLY A 68 3.86 -10.87 -1.30
C GLY A 68 3.30 -9.85 -2.31
N GLU A 69 1.98 -9.62 -2.36
CA GLU A 69 1.38 -8.64 -3.28
C GLU A 69 1.44 -7.17 -2.79
N GLY A 70 1.96 -6.92 -1.58
CA GLY A 70 2.11 -5.58 -1.02
C GLY A 70 0.79 -4.80 -1.03
N LEU A 71 0.80 -3.59 -1.60
CA LEU A 71 -0.39 -2.75 -1.74
C LEU A 71 -1.52 -3.39 -2.56
N LYS A 72 -1.24 -4.38 -3.43
CA LYS A 72 -2.30 -5.05 -4.19
C LYS A 72 -3.10 -6.05 -3.36
N SER A 73 -2.64 -6.38 -2.15
CA SER A 73 -3.27 -7.38 -1.28
C SER A 73 -4.63 -6.96 -0.72
N THR A 74 -4.94 -5.66 -0.69
CA THR A 74 -6.25 -5.15 -0.23
C THR A 74 -6.79 -4.09 -1.19
N SER A 75 -8.11 -3.91 -1.21
CA SER A 75 -8.76 -2.87 -2.04
C SER A 75 -8.24 -1.47 -1.70
N TYR A 76 -7.99 -1.19 -0.42
CA TYR A 76 -7.43 0.08 0.05
C TYR A 76 -6.05 0.36 -0.54
N GLY A 77 -5.18 -0.65 -0.58
CA GLY A 77 -3.86 -0.49 -1.19
C GLY A 77 -3.92 -0.37 -2.73
N GLN A 78 -4.90 -1.00 -3.37
CA GLN A 78 -5.17 -0.77 -4.80
C GLN A 78 -5.62 0.66 -5.08
N THR A 79 -6.40 1.26 -4.17
CA THR A 79 -6.77 2.69 -4.24
C THR A 79 -5.54 3.59 -4.09
N VAL A 80 -4.60 3.27 -3.18
CA VAL A 80 -3.31 3.99 -3.10
C VAL A 80 -2.58 3.98 -4.44
N LEU A 81 -2.47 2.81 -5.09
CA LEU A 81 -1.82 2.68 -6.40
C LEU A 81 -2.56 3.44 -7.51
N MET A 82 -3.89 3.55 -7.42
CA MET A 82 -4.70 4.31 -8.38
C MET A 82 -4.52 5.83 -8.24
N LEU A 83 -4.37 6.32 -7.00
CA LEU A 83 -4.20 7.74 -6.71
C LEU A 83 -2.76 8.23 -6.94
N ASP A 84 -1.76 7.37 -6.74
CA ASP A 84 -0.35 7.65 -7.05
C ASP A 84 -0.09 7.54 -8.56
N THR A 85 -0.55 8.54 -9.31
CA THR A 85 -0.41 8.62 -10.78
C THR A 85 1.05 8.66 -11.25
N CYS A 86 2.00 8.87 -10.34
CA CYS A 86 3.44 8.87 -10.61
C CYS A 86 4.07 7.48 -10.53
N GLY A 87 3.32 6.53 -9.96
CA GLY A 87 3.75 5.15 -9.74
C GLY A 87 4.91 5.02 -8.74
N SER A 88 5.07 5.97 -7.83
CA SER A 88 6.12 5.98 -6.79
C SER A 88 6.01 4.75 -5.88
N PHE A 89 4.81 4.47 -5.36
CA PHE A 89 4.49 3.28 -4.58
C PHE A 89 4.53 2.00 -5.40
N ALA A 90 4.19 2.05 -6.69
CA ALA A 90 4.29 0.88 -7.57
C ALA A 90 5.75 0.49 -7.90
N LYS A 91 6.68 1.45 -7.80
CA LYS A 91 8.13 1.27 -7.97
C LYS A 91 8.83 0.91 -6.66
N LEU A 92 8.22 1.21 -5.51
CA LEU A 92 8.78 0.94 -4.20
C LEU A 92 9.18 -0.54 -4.06
N GLY A 93 10.45 -0.79 -3.73
CA GLY A 93 11.01 -2.15 -3.61
C GLY A 93 11.46 -2.80 -4.93
N LYS A 94 11.31 -2.14 -6.08
CA LYS A 94 11.89 -2.58 -7.36
C LYS A 94 13.25 -1.94 -7.60
N LYS A 95 14.13 -2.63 -8.33
CA LYS A 95 15.41 -2.06 -8.78
C LYS A 95 15.19 -1.18 -10.01
N ASP A 96 15.86 -0.03 -10.05
CA ASP A 96 15.92 0.79 -11.26
C ASP A 96 16.68 0.05 -12.36
N VAL A 97 16.11 0.05 -13.56
CA VAL A 97 16.73 -0.53 -14.75
C VAL A 97 17.08 0.60 -15.71
N LYS A 98 18.35 0.65 -16.14
CA LYS A 98 18.81 1.55 -17.21
C LYS A 98 19.01 0.72 -18.48
N ILE A 99 18.25 1.02 -19.52
CA ILE A 99 18.43 0.43 -20.85
C ILE A 99 19.39 1.35 -21.61
N ILE A 100 20.59 0.86 -21.93
CA ILE A 100 21.57 1.58 -22.76
C ILE A 100 21.52 0.96 -24.15
N ALA A 101 21.05 1.72 -25.14
CA ALA A 101 21.12 1.30 -26.52
C ALA A 101 22.54 1.55 -27.06
N VAL A 102 23.22 0.50 -27.51
CA VAL A 102 24.50 0.63 -28.22
C VAL A 102 24.17 0.90 -29.68
N THR A 103 24.48 2.10 -30.17
CA THR A 103 24.11 2.56 -31.52
C THR A 103 25.13 2.21 -32.60
N SER A 104 26.29 1.66 -32.24
CA SER A 104 27.29 1.18 -33.21
C SER A 104 28.24 0.19 -32.56
N PHE A 105 28.56 -0.88 -33.29
CA PHE A 105 29.69 -1.76 -33.02
C PHE A 105 30.73 -1.47 -34.10
N GLU A 106 31.99 -1.24 -33.70
CA GLU A 106 33.13 -1.18 -34.64
C GLU A 106 33.34 -2.52 -35.35
#